data_AF-A0A084SX38-F1
#
_entry.id   AF-A0A084SX38-F1
#
_cell.length_a   1.000
_cell.length_b   1.000
_cell.length_c   1.000
_cell.angle_alpha   90.00
_cell.angle_beta   90.00
_cell.angle_gamma   90.00
#
_symmetry.space_group_name_H-M   'P 1'
#
loop_
_entity.id
_entity.type
_entity.pdbx_description
1 polymer ?
#
loop_
_entity_poly.entity_id
_entity_poly.type
_entity_poly.pdbx_seq_one_letter_code
_entity_poly.pdbx_strand_id
1 'polypeptide(L)'
;MMKWRAAAALVGTLLLPVPLVAVFASHWRASVPQPVPHLAKAVVPMLSLDQRRERPTWRKSCHRSTDCDPPLACLFDTNVAGLYCTDSECTTDSQCREGFVCRTVETLGGELLKRCALEGNRREGEGCSPQSKKYASACAPGLLCNEWCGRSCQPDEPESCPEGFFCPREGGPEGPSCLPTCEARGCPPDQACIRFDQGVSVCSVVHGTNCQQSPCPETQRCEVIARPAKPGAVRMRCVARP
;
A
#
# COMPACT_ATOMS: atom_id res chain seq x y z
N MET A 1 -49.42 -36.33 43.10
CA MET A 1 -49.19 -34.95 42.63
C MET A 1 -47.96 -34.37 43.31
N MET A 2 -46.73 -34.55 42.79
CA MET A 2 -45.53 -33.88 43.36
C MET A 2 -44.26 -33.91 42.49
N LYS A 3 -44.35 -34.05 41.16
CA LYS A 3 -43.15 -34.12 40.28
C LYS A 3 -42.90 -32.89 39.38
N TRP A 4 -43.89 -32.00 39.21
CA TRP A 4 -43.77 -30.89 38.26
C TRP A 4 -43.09 -29.64 38.85
N ARG A 5 -43.24 -29.41 40.17
CA ARG A 5 -42.60 -28.29 40.86
C ARG A 5 -41.07 -28.44 40.95
N ALA A 6 -40.57 -29.68 41.08
CA ALA A 6 -39.14 -29.95 41.09
C ALA A 6 -38.49 -29.76 39.71
N ALA A 7 -39.18 -30.16 38.63
CA ALA A 7 -38.72 -29.95 37.26
C ALA A 7 -38.70 -28.47 36.87
N ALA A 8 -39.73 -27.71 37.24
CA ALA A 8 -39.78 -26.26 36.99
C ALA A 8 -38.69 -25.50 37.76
N ALA A 9 -38.40 -25.91 39.00
CA ALA A 9 -37.34 -25.31 39.80
C ALA A 9 -35.96 -25.53 39.14
N LEU A 10 -35.66 -26.76 38.68
CA LEU A 10 -34.39 -27.10 38.05
C LEU A 10 -34.14 -26.36 36.73
N VAL A 11 -35.19 -26.17 35.92
CA VAL A 11 -35.11 -25.40 34.67
C VAL A 11 -34.92 -23.91 34.93
N GLY A 12 -35.58 -23.38 35.98
CA GLY A 12 -35.39 -22.00 36.42
C GLY A 12 -33.95 -21.72 36.86
N THR A 13 -33.33 -22.62 37.63
CA THR A 13 -31.94 -22.45 38.08
C THR A 13 -30.93 -22.56 36.94
N LEU A 14 -31.21 -23.34 35.89
CA LEU A 14 -30.32 -23.52 34.75
C LEU A 14 -30.35 -22.33 33.76
N LEU A 15 -31.49 -21.64 33.65
CA LEU A 15 -31.67 -20.52 32.71
C LEU A 15 -31.31 -19.15 33.30
N LEU A 16 -31.26 -19.03 34.64
CA LEU A 16 -30.93 -17.79 35.33
C LEU A 16 -29.51 -17.23 35.08
N PRO A 17 -28.44 -18.02 34.86
CA PRO A 17 -27.12 -17.47 34.58
C PRO A 17 -26.96 -17.00 33.13
N VAL A 18 -27.84 -17.40 32.21
CA VAL A 18 -27.74 -17.05 30.77
C VAL A 18 -27.75 -15.54 30.51
N PRO A 19 -28.67 -14.73 31.06
CA PRO A 19 -28.65 -13.28 30.85
C PRO A 19 -27.41 -12.62 31.50
N LEU A 20 -26.93 -13.15 32.62
CA LEU A 20 -25.71 -12.65 33.27
C LEU A 20 -24.47 -12.91 32.41
N VAL A 21 -24.31 -14.12 31.87
CA VAL A 21 -23.22 -14.45 30.94
C VAL A 21 -23.31 -13.60 29.67
N ALA A 22 -24.51 -13.34 29.15
CA ALA A 22 -24.70 -12.47 28.00
C ALA A 22 -24.29 -11.00 28.27
N VAL A 23 -24.66 -10.45 29.45
CA VAL A 23 -24.26 -9.10 29.86
C VAL A 23 -22.75 -9.02 30.07
N PHE A 24 -22.15 -10.00 30.76
CA PHE A 24 -20.69 -10.06 30.91
C PHE A 24 -19.97 -10.22 29.58
N ALA A 25 -20.44 -11.06 28.66
CA ALA A 25 -19.88 -11.21 27.33
C ALA A 25 -20.03 -9.92 26.48
N SER A 26 -21.12 -9.17 26.65
CA SER A 26 -21.32 -7.89 25.96
C SER A 26 -20.40 -6.79 26.48
N HIS A 27 -20.17 -6.73 27.80
CA HIS A 27 -19.20 -5.82 28.39
C HIS A 27 -17.76 -6.18 28.01
N TRP A 28 -17.43 -7.48 27.97
CA TRP A 28 -16.12 -7.94 27.50
C TRP A 28 -15.90 -7.66 26.02
N ARG A 29 -16.92 -7.79 25.15
CA ARG A 29 -16.82 -7.39 23.74
C ARG A 29 -16.66 -5.88 23.56
N ALA A 30 -17.29 -5.06 24.41
CA ALA A 30 -17.07 -3.62 24.41
C ALA A 30 -15.67 -3.22 24.91
N SER A 31 -15.00 -4.10 25.66
CA SER A 31 -13.63 -3.93 26.14
C SER A 31 -12.57 -4.60 25.27
N VAL A 32 -12.95 -5.30 24.19
CA VAL A 32 -11.97 -5.66 23.15
C VAL A 32 -11.60 -4.34 22.50
N PRO A 33 -10.35 -3.87 22.64
CA PRO A 33 -9.91 -2.71 21.90
C PRO A 33 -10.17 -3.01 20.44
N GLN A 34 -11.00 -2.18 19.79
CA GLN A 34 -10.97 -2.09 18.33
C GLN A 34 -9.50 -2.06 17.93
N PRO A 35 -9.03 -2.89 16.98
CA PRO A 35 -7.68 -2.77 16.49
C PRO A 35 -7.48 -1.31 16.13
N VAL A 36 -6.64 -0.64 16.92
CA VAL A 36 -6.32 0.77 16.73
C VAL A 36 -5.89 0.85 15.27
N PRO A 37 -6.50 1.71 14.43
CA PRO A 37 -6.00 1.91 13.08
C PRO A 37 -4.51 2.17 13.23
N HIS A 38 -3.69 1.37 12.55
CA HIS A 38 -2.23 1.44 12.59
C HIS A 38 -1.80 2.87 12.85
N LEU A 39 -1.15 3.10 14.00
CA LEU A 39 -0.70 4.40 14.51
C LEU A 39 -0.33 5.28 13.31
N ALA A 40 -1.22 6.18 12.90
CA ALA A 40 -1.14 6.82 11.59
C ALA A 40 0.23 7.48 11.51
N LYS A 41 1.12 6.95 10.65
CA LYS A 41 2.50 7.41 10.55
C LYS A 41 2.45 8.92 10.37
N ALA A 42 3.05 9.66 11.31
CA ALA A 42 2.95 11.11 11.31
C ALA A 42 3.56 11.66 10.02
N VAL A 43 2.81 12.51 9.32
CA VAL A 43 3.29 13.16 8.10
C VAL A 43 4.25 14.28 8.50
N VAL A 44 5.47 14.25 7.98
CA VAL A 44 6.46 15.31 8.13
C VAL A 44 5.86 16.62 7.61
N PRO A 45 5.83 17.70 8.40
CA PRO A 45 5.18 18.95 7.99
C PRO A 45 5.92 19.63 6.84
N MET A 46 5.25 20.55 6.15
CA MET A 46 5.90 21.52 5.27
C MET A 46 6.44 22.66 6.13
N LEU A 47 7.75 22.86 6.15
CA LEU A 47 8.41 23.89 6.97
C LEU A 47 8.51 25.22 6.22
N SER A 48 8.43 26.31 6.98
CA SER A 48 8.73 27.65 6.48
C SER A 48 10.23 27.82 6.16
N LEU A 49 10.58 28.88 5.44
CA LEU A 49 11.99 29.18 5.15
C LEU A 49 12.81 29.42 6.42
N ASP A 50 12.25 30.13 7.41
CA ASP A 50 12.93 30.39 8.68
C ASP A 50 13.09 29.12 9.49
N GLN A 51 12.07 28.27 9.50
CA GLN A 51 12.20 26.94 10.10
C GLN A 51 13.32 26.16 9.41
N ARG A 52 13.37 26.06 8.09
CA ARG A 52 14.44 25.33 7.38
C ARG A 52 15.84 25.86 7.70
N ARG A 53 16.01 27.18 7.88
CA ARG A 53 17.30 27.80 8.23
C ARG A 53 17.82 27.37 9.60
N GLU A 54 16.92 27.11 10.54
CA GLU A 54 17.26 26.62 11.88
C GLU A 54 17.61 25.12 11.91
N ARG A 55 17.53 24.39 10.78
CA ARG A 55 17.87 22.96 10.68
C ARG A 55 19.13 22.78 9.82
N PRO A 56 20.32 22.72 10.42
CA PRO A 56 21.59 22.53 9.72
C PRO A 56 21.62 21.34 8.75
N THR A 57 20.88 20.27 9.01
CA THR A 57 20.87 19.08 8.14
C THR A 57 19.95 19.22 6.93
N TRP A 58 19.15 20.28 6.79
CA TRP A 58 18.24 20.44 5.65
C TRP A 58 18.99 20.40 4.32
N ARG A 59 18.54 19.53 3.40
CA ARG A 59 19.18 19.19 2.11
C ARG A 59 20.60 18.62 2.21
N LYS A 60 21.04 18.15 3.39
CA LYS A 60 22.28 17.39 3.54
C LYS A 60 22.03 15.92 3.25
N SER A 61 23.06 15.23 2.77
CA SER A 61 23.01 13.79 2.56
C SER A 61 22.78 13.05 3.87
N CYS A 62 22.04 11.96 3.80
CA CYS A 62 21.74 11.10 4.94
C CYS A 62 21.77 9.62 4.51
N HIS A 63 21.86 8.72 5.49
CA HIS A 63 21.71 7.28 5.27
C HIS A 63 20.48 6.73 6.01
N ARG A 64 20.08 7.37 7.11
CA ARG A 64 18.96 7.02 7.96
C ARG A 64 18.29 8.27 8.51
N SER A 65 17.05 8.14 8.97
CA SER A 65 16.27 9.28 9.47
C SER A 65 16.89 9.96 10.69
N THR A 66 17.63 9.22 11.53
CA THR A 66 18.33 9.79 12.70
C THR A 66 19.51 10.69 12.33
N ASP A 67 19.91 10.74 11.05
CA ASP A 67 20.94 11.67 10.58
C ASP A 67 20.35 13.09 10.34
N CYS A 68 19.02 13.24 10.45
CA CYS A 68 18.30 14.47 10.16
C CYS A 68 17.79 15.17 11.42
N ASP A 69 17.90 16.50 11.46
CA ASP A 69 17.29 17.34 12.51
C ASP A 69 15.76 17.19 12.49
N PRO A 70 15.10 16.96 13.64
CA PRO A 70 13.63 16.92 13.68
C PRO A 70 12.99 18.24 13.18
N PRO A 71 11.87 18.20 12.45
CA PRO A 71 11.08 17.02 12.06
C PRO A 71 11.45 16.46 10.66
N LEU A 72 12.65 16.75 10.14
CA LEU A 72 13.06 16.30 8.81
C LEU A 72 13.16 14.77 8.74
N ALA A 73 12.99 14.21 7.55
CA ALA A 73 13.19 12.79 7.29
C ALA A 73 14.17 12.56 6.13
N CYS A 74 14.80 11.38 6.12
CA CYS A 74 15.75 10.99 5.09
C CYS A 74 15.02 10.41 3.88
N LEU A 75 14.87 11.20 2.82
CA LEU A 75 14.14 10.80 1.61
C LEU A 75 15.09 10.37 0.50
N PHE A 76 14.79 9.24 -0.15
CA PHE A 76 15.42 8.90 -1.43
C PHE A 76 14.68 9.60 -2.56
N ASP A 77 15.40 10.47 -3.25
CA ASP A 77 14.88 11.19 -4.39
C ASP A 77 15.47 10.61 -5.67
N THR A 78 14.62 9.94 -6.44
CA THR A 78 14.97 9.36 -7.74
C THR A 78 15.47 10.41 -8.72
N ASN A 79 15.20 11.69 -8.48
CA ASN A 79 15.61 12.78 -9.35
C ASN A 79 17.08 13.14 -9.26
N VAL A 80 17.64 13.05 -8.06
CA VAL A 80 19.07 13.29 -7.80
C VAL A 80 19.84 12.00 -7.54
N ALA A 81 19.14 10.85 -7.54
CA ALA A 81 19.66 9.52 -7.24
C ALA A 81 20.42 9.49 -5.90
N GLY A 82 19.84 10.12 -4.88
CA GLY A 82 20.48 10.30 -3.58
C GLY A 82 19.49 10.43 -2.44
N LEU A 83 20.01 10.19 -1.23
CA LEU A 83 19.30 10.34 0.03
C LEU A 83 19.64 11.71 0.65
N TYR A 84 18.63 12.49 1.03
CA TYR A 84 18.83 13.74 1.75
C TYR A 84 17.72 14.05 2.76
N CYS A 85 18.08 14.83 3.78
CA CYS A 85 17.13 15.29 4.80
C CYS A 85 16.21 16.37 4.24
N THR A 86 14.90 16.17 4.35
CA THR A 86 13.91 17.11 3.83
C THR A 86 12.62 17.10 4.64
N ASP A 87 11.85 18.16 4.45
CA ASP A 87 10.46 18.31 4.88
C ASP A 87 9.49 18.07 3.70
N SER A 88 8.18 18.16 3.94
CA SER A 88 7.18 18.11 2.87
C SER A 88 7.28 19.35 1.96
N GLU A 89 7.01 19.17 0.67
CA GLU A 89 7.01 20.25 -0.32
C GLU A 89 5.65 20.94 -0.46
N CYS A 90 4.58 20.22 -0.16
CA CYS A 90 3.20 20.67 -0.34
C CYS A 90 2.30 20.12 0.77
N THR A 91 1.12 20.71 0.88
CA THR A 91 0.02 20.25 1.72
C THR A 91 -1.23 19.97 0.87
N THR A 92 -1.40 20.74 -0.21
CA THR A 92 -2.51 20.72 -1.17
C THR A 92 -2.00 20.82 -2.61
N ASP A 93 -2.82 20.39 -3.58
CA ASP A 93 -2.45 20.40 -5.01
C ASP A 93 -2.21 21.81 -5.55
N SER A 94 -2.88 22.83 -5.01
CA SER A 94 -2.71 24.23 -5.43
C SER A 94 -1.32 24.80 -5.15
N GLN A 95 -0.51 24.13 -4.32
CA GLN A 95 0.88 24.50 -4.06
C GLN A 95 1.86 23.87 -5.07
N CYS A 96 1.38 22.91 -5.85
CA CYS A 96 2.14 22.30 -6.92
C CYS A 96 1.97 23.07 -8.23
N ARG A 97 2.95 22.94 -9.14
CA ARG A 97 2.87 23.53 -10.47
C ARG A 97 1.84 22.78 -11.31
N GLU A 98 1.35 23.41 -12.38
CA GLU A 98 0.45 22.75 -13.34
C GLU A 98 1.03 21.41 -13.83
N GLY A 99 0.17 20.38 -13.85
CA GLY A 99 0.56 19.00 -14.15
C GLY A 99 1.19 18.24 -12.99
N PHE A 100 1.23 18.81 -11.78
CA PHE A 100 1.68 18.14 -10.56
C PHE A 100 0.59 18.19 -9.48
N VAL A 101 0.58 17.15 -8.65
CA VAL A 101 -0.37 16.95 -7.54
C VAL A 101 0.38 16.59 -6.27
N CYS A 102 -0.21 16.92 -5.13
CA CYS A 102 0.42 16.75 -3.83
C CYS A 102 0.19 15.33 -3.31
N ARG A 103 1.19 14.47 -3.45
CA ARG A 103 1.13 13.04 -3.13
C ARG A 103 1.91 12.70 -1.86
N THR A 104 1.42 11.74 -1.11
CA THR A 104 2.15 11.19 0.04
C THR A 104 3.14 10.13 -0.43
N VAL A 105 4.38 10.21 0.03
CA VAL A 105 5.43 9.21 -0.18
C VAL A 105 5.97 8.75 1.16
N GLU A 106 6.45 7.51 1.21
CA GLU A 106 7.09 6.94 2.38
C GLU A 106 8.62 6.92 2.20
N THR A 107 9.36 7.29 3.24
CA THR A 107 10.83 7.17 3.27
C THR A 107 11.27 5.74 3.54
N LEU A 108 12.57 5.49 3.40
CA LEU A 108 13.18 4.24 3.88
C LEU A 108 13.05 4.04 5.40
N GLY A 109 12.89 5.13 6.16
CA GLY A 109 12.70 5.11 7.62
C GLY A 109 11.23 4.93 8.03
N GLY A 110 10.29 4.92 7.08
CA GLY A 110 8.86 4.77 7.33
C GLY A 110 8.14 6.08 7.67
N GLU A 111 8.80 7.23 7.61
CA GLU A 111 8.14 8.52 7.71
C GLU A 111 7.35 8.85 6.43
N LEU A 112 6.26 9.59 6.57
CA LEU A 112 5.46 10.03 5.42
C LEU A 112 5.76 11.49 5.10
N LEU A 113 5.97 11.82 3.83
CA LEU A 113 6.11 13.20 3.35
C LEU A 113 5.15 13.46 2.20
N LYS A 114 4.76 14.71 2.02
CA LYS A 114 4.02 15.18 0.84
C LYS A 114 4.97 15.80 -0.16
N ARG A 115 4.93 15.31 -1.41
CA ARG A 115 5.76 15.79 -2.53
C ARG A 115 4.85 16.17 -3.70
N CYS A 116 5.30 17.14 -4.50
CA CYS A 116 4.63 17.41 -5.77
C CYS A 116 5.04 16.35 -6.79
N ALA A 117 4.16 15.39 -7.04
CA ALA A 117 4.37 14.32 -8.02
C ALA A 117 3.76 14.69 -9.37
N LEU A 118 4.41 14.29 -10.45
CA LEU A 118 3.94 14.51 -11.81
C LEU A 118 2.67 13.69 -12.08
N GLU A 119 1.66 14.30 -12.70
CA GLU A 119 0.56 13.58 -13.33
C GLU A 119 0.98 13.15 -14.74
N GLY A 120 0.69 11.89 -15.09
CA GLY A 120 1.10 11.28 -16.34
C GLY A 120 -0.05 10.82 -17.21
N ASN A 121 0.18 9.79 -18.00
CA ASN A 121 -0.83 9.17 -18.87
C ASN A 121 -1.00 7.67 -18.63
N ARG A 122 -0.40 7.12 -17.56
CA ARG A 122 -0.59 5.71 -17.23
C ARG A 122 -2.02 5.46 -16.79
N ARG A 123 -2.61 4.42 -17.36
CA ARG A 123 -3.98 3.99 -17.11
C ARG A 123 -4.02 3.09 -15.89
N GLU A 124 -5.21 2.94 -15.34
CA GLU A 124 -5.50 1.99 -14.27
C GLU A 124 -5.05 0.57 -14.66
N GLY A 125 -4.32 -0.09 -13.77
CA GLY A 125 -3.69 -1.40 -13.99
C GLY A 125 -2.32 -1.36 -14.66
N GLU A 126 -1.80 -0.20 -15.06
CA GLU A 126 -0.42 -0.08 -15.57
C GLU A 126 0.58 0.22 -14.46
N GLY A 127 1.81 -0.30 -14.60
CA GLY A 127 2.90 -0.01 -13.68
C GLY A 127 3.32 1.46 -13.70
N CYS A 128 3.68 1.99 -12.54
CA CYS A 128 4.02 3.41 -12.35
C CYS A 128 5.24 3.59 -11.46
N SER A 129 5.67 4.84 -11.27
CA SER A 129 6.71 5.20 -10.30
C SER A 129 6.26 6.45 -9.53
N PRO A 130 6.15 6.40 -8.18
CA PRO A 130 5.54 7.47 -7.38
C PRO A 130 6.18 8.86 -7.50
N GLN A 131 7.46 8.91 -7.87
CA GLN A 131 8.24 10.15 -8.04
C GLN A 131 8.82 10.28 -9.46
N SER A 132 8.08 9.83 -10.47
CA SER A 132 8.59 9.82 -11.84
C SER A 132 8.81 11.22 -12.42
N LYS A 133 9.93 11.42 -13.12
CA LYS A 133 10.13 12.56 -14.03
C LYS A 133 9.44 12.40 -15.37
N LYS A 134 9.01 11.18 -15.69
CA LYS A 134 8.54 10.83 -17.03
C LYS A 134 7.03 10.77 -17.00
N TYR A 135 6.39 11.59 -17.82
CA TYR A 135 4.95 11.57 -18.05
C TYR A 135 4.45 10.14 -18.38
N ALA A 136 5.22 9.40 -19.19
CA ALA A 136 4.97 8.00 -19.55
C ALA A 136 5.21 6.96 -18.44
N SER A 137 5.45 7.39 -17.20
CA SER A 137 5.65 6.50 -16.04
C SER A 137 4.92 7.01 -14.80
N ALA A 138 4.14 8.08 -14.94
CA ALA A 138 3.26 8.62 -13.92
C ALA A 138 1.80 8.29 -14.24
N CYS A 139 0.98 8.15 -13.20
CA CYS A 139 -0.44 7.86 -13.32
C CYS A 139 -1.24 9.02 -13.87
N ALA A 140 -2.27 8.71 -14.66
CA ALA A 140 -3.22 9.69 -15.13
C ALA A 140 -3.93 10.40 -13.95
N PRO A 141 -4.50 11.59 -14.19
CA PRO A 141 -5.18 12.33 -13.14
C PRO A 141 -6.23 11.50 -12.39
N GLY A 142 -6.25 11.64 -11.08
CA GLY A 142 -7.16 10.91 -10.17
C GLY A 142 -6.73 9.49 -9.80
N LEU A 143 -5.62 8.96 -10.32
CA LEU A 143 -5.09 7.65 -9.96
C LEU A 143 -3.93 7.76 -8.96
N LEU A 144 -3.90 6.84 -8.00
CA LEU A 144 -2.80 6.65 -7.04
C LEU A 144 -1.73 5.73 -7.64
N CYS A 145 -0.47 5.93 -7.25
CA CYS A 145 0.63 5.07 -7.66
C CYS A 145 1.14 4.21 -6.50
N ASN A 146 0.66 2.96 -6.44
CA ASN A 146 1.10 1.95 -5.48
C ASN A 146 1.85 0.83 -6.25
N GLU A 147 2.95 1.19 -6.92
CA GLU A 147 3.62 0.41 -8.00
C GLU A 147 2.78 0.21 -9.27
N TRP A 148 1.46 0.22 -9.13
CA TRP A 148 0.46 0.18 -10.18
C TRP A 148 -0.47 1.38 -10.03
N CYS A 149 -0.92 1.93 -11.16
CA CYS A 149 -1.92 2.97 -11.17
C CYS A 149 -3.28 2.38 -10.82
N GLY A 150 -3.96 2.95 -9.83
CA GLY A 150 -5.29 2.52 -9.42
C GLY A 150 -6.08 3.67 -8.81
N ARG A 151 -7.41 3.67 -8.99
CA ARG A 151 -8.26 4.57 -8.21
C ARG A 151 -8.24 4.17 -6.74
N SER A 152 -8.47 5.12 -5.84
CA SER A 152 -8.68 4.82 -4.43
C SER A 152 -9.88 3.87 -4.26
N CYS A 153 -9.78 2.96 -3.29
CA CYS A 153 -10.83 1.98 -3.02
C CYS A 153 -11.01 1.78 -1.52
N GLN A 154 -12.09 1.11 -1.13
CA GLN A 154 -12.32 0.73 0.26
C GLN A 154 -12.22 -0.80 0.39
N PRO A 155 -11.35 -1.34 1.25
CA PRO A 155 -11.16 -2.78 1.37
C PRO A 155 -12.42 -3.54 1.80
N ASP A 156 -13.30 -2.86 2.54
CA ASP A 156 -14.56 -3.42 3.03
C ASP A 156 -15.71 -3.31 2.01
N GLU A 157 -15.47 -2.67 0.87
CA GLU A 157 -16.43 -2.51 -0.23
C GLU A 157 -15.86 -3.14 -1.52
N PRO A 158 -16.09 -4.44 -1.77
CA PRO A 158 -15.54 -5.13 -2.93
C PRO A 158 -15.94 -4.51 -4.28
N GLU A 159 -17.11 -3.86 -4.33
CA GLU A 159 -17.64 -3.19 -5.53
C GLU A 159 -16.96 -1.84 -5.82
N SER A 160 -16.06 -1.37 -4.94
CA SER A 160 -15.29 -0.14 -5.16
C SER A 160 -14.30 -0.25 -6.33
N CYS A 161 -13.94 -1.48 -6.73
CA CYS A 161 -13.05 -1.74 -7.85
C CYS A 161 -13.78 -2.34 -9.07
N PRO A 162 -13.38 -1.95 -10.29
CA PRO A 162 -13.93 -2.54 -11.50
C PRO A 162 -13.51 -4.00 -11.68
N GLU A 163 -14.22 -4.72 -12.55
CA GLU A 163 -13.91 -6.13 -12.86
C GLU A 163 -12.45 -6.31 -13.31
N GLY A 164 -11.77 -7.32 -12.76
CA GLY A 164 -10.35 -7.56 -12.99
C GLY A 164 -9.42 -6.77 -12.07
N PHE A 165 -9.98 -6.15 -11.03
CA PHE A 165 -9.23 -5.47 -9.98
C PHE A 165 -9.73 -5.91 -8.61
N PHE A 166 -8.88 -5.74 -7.60
CA PHE A 166 -9.24 -5.95 -6.20
C PHE A 166 -8.72 -4.79 -5.35
N CYS A 167 -9.37 -4.54 -4.23
CA CYS A 167 -8.91 -3.59 -3.24
C CYS A 167 -8.11 -4.34 -2.15
N PRO A 168 -6.78 -4.14 -2.05
CA PRO A 168 -6.00 -4.75 -0.98
C PRO A 168 -6.37 -4.12 0.37
N ARG A 169 -6.30 -4.90 1.47
CA ARG A 169 -6.50 -4.36 2.83
C ARG A 169 -5.41 -3.38 3.23
N GLU A 170 -4.17 -3.69 2.86
CA GLU A 170 -3.02 -2.82 3.03
C GLU A 170 -2.83 -2.01 1.75
N GLY A 171 -2.59 -0.71 1.89
CA GLY A 171 -2.35 0.21 0.78
C GLY A 171 -0.97 0.84 0.85
N GLY A 172 -0.67 1.68 -0.13
CA GLY A 172 0.51 2.53 -0.05
C GLY A 172 0.30 3.75 0.85
N PRO A 173 1.22 4.72 0.80
CA PRO A 173 1.23 5.88 1.69
C PRO A 173 -0.03 6.77 1.61
N GLU A 174 -0.76 6.72 0.48
CA GLU A 174 -2.02 7.44 0.26
C GLU A 174 -3.27 6.59 0.50
N GLY A 175 -3.09 5.37 1.01
CA GLY A 175 -4.16 4.40 1.23
C GLY A 175 -4.28 3.36 0.10
N PRO A 176 -5.29 2.48 0.21
CA PRO A 176 -5.51 1.41 -0.74
C PRO A 176 -6.02 1.93 -2.08
N SER A 177 -5.59 1.27 -3.16
CA SER A 177 -6.02 1.54 -4.53
C SER A 177 -6.35 0.25 -5.25
N CYS A 178 -7.22 0.30 -6.26
CA CYS A 178 -7.54 -0.87 -7.07
C CYS A 178 -6.31 -1.41 -7.78
N LEU A 179 -5.93 -2.66 -7.47
CA LEU A 179 -4.80 -3.34 -8.08
C LEU A 179 -5.27 -4.41 -9.07
N PRO A 180 -4.56 -4.61 -10.19
CA PRO A 180 -5.00 -5.53 -11.22
C PRO A 180 -4.87 -7.00 -10.79
N THR A 181 -5.79 -7.83 -11.29
CA THR A 181 -5.74 -9.30 -11.14
C THR A 181 -6.20 -10.01 -12.42
N CYS A 182 -5.43 -11.01 -12.85
CA CYS A 182 -5.77 -11.88 -13.97
C CYS A 182 -6.20 -13.30 -13.57
N GLU A 183 -6.26 -13.62 -12.27
CA GLU A 183 -6.45 -15.00 -11.81
C GLU A 183 -7.81 -15.58 -12.19
N ALA A 184 -8.88 -14.78 -12.14
CA ALA A 184 -10.23 -15.23 -12.47
C ALA A 184 -10.52 -15.18 -13.98
N ARG A 185 -9.95 -14.20 -14.70
CA ARG A 185 -10.25 -13.94 -16.11
C ARG A 185 -9.34 -14.69 -17.07
N GLY A 186 -8.18 -15.14 -16.60
CA GLY A 186 -7.11 -15.63 -17.45
C GLY A 186 -6.50 -14.51 -18.29
N CYS A 187 -5.56 -14.88 -19.16
CA CYS A 187 -4.87 -13.94 -20.03
C CYS A 187 -5.15 -14.23 -21.51
N PRO A 188 -5.03 -13.21 -22.39
CA PRO A 188 -5.06 -13.43 -23.82
C PRO A 188 -4.02 -14.46 -24.27
N PRO A 189 -4.20 -15.04 -25.47
CA PRO A 189 -3.15 -15.86 -26.09
C PRO A 189 -1.80 -15.14 -26.08
N ASP A 190 -0.72 -15.92 -25.93
CA ASP A 190 0.68 -15.45 -25.84
C ASP A 190 1.05 -14.65 -24.57
N GLN A 191 0.14 -14.54 -23.60
CA GLN A 191 0.42 -13.92 -22.30
C GLN A 191 0.21 -14.92 -21.17
N ALA A 192 1.01 -14.77 -20.12
CA ALA A 192 0.85 -15.51 -18.88
C ALA A 192 0.34 -14.58 -17.78
N CYS A 193 -0.45 -15.13 -16.86
CA CYS A 193 -0.85 -14.41 -15.64
C CYS A 193 0.31 -14.45 -14.66
N ILE A 194 1.01 -13.32 -14.49
CA ILE A 194 2.21 -13.21 -13.66
C ILE A 194 1.85 -12.56 -12.34
N ARG A 195 2.17 -13.26 -11.26
CA ARG A 195 1.96 -12.79 -9.88
C ARG A 195 3.10 -11.89 -9.44
N PHE A 196 2.75 -10.85 -8.70
CA PHE A 196 3.67 -9.95 -8.03
C PHE A 196 3.37 -9.97 -6.54
N ASP A 197 4.14 -9.19 -5.79
CA ASP A 197 3.87 -8.97 -4.38
C ASP A 197 2.49 -8.33 -4.17
N GLN A 198 1.99 -8.36 -2.94
CA GLN A 198 0.69 -7.80 -2.55
C GLN A 198 -0.52 -8.41 -3.29
N GLY A 199 -0.36 -9.60 -3.89
CA GLY A 199 -1.44 -10.31 -4.58
C GLY A 199 -1.77 -9.77 -5.97
N VAL A 200 -1.01 -8.79 -6.47
CA VAL A 200 -1.18 -8.26 -7.82
C VAL A 200 -0.88 -9.34 -8.85
N SER A 201 -1.71 -9.42 -9.89
CA SER A 201 -1.38 -10.25 -11.04
C SER A 201 -1.76 -9.57 -12.34
N VAL A 202 -0.85 -9.61 -13.31
CA VAL A 202 -1.08 -8.99 -14.62
C VAL A 202 -0.77 -9.96 -15.75
N CYS A 203 -1.54 -9.81 -16.83
CA CYS A 203 -1.24 -10.48 -18.08
C CYS A 203 0.00 -9.83 -18.71
N SER A 204 1.00 -10.65 -19.01
CA SER A 204 2.24 -10.17 -19.58
C SER A 204 2.91 -11.21 -20.46
N VAL A 205 3.63 -10.72 -21.47
CA VAL A 205 4.57 -11.52 -22.25
C VAL A 205 5.82 -11.77 -21.38
N VAL A 206 6.16 -13.04 -21.21
CA VAL A 206 7.33 -13.44 -20.40
C VAL A 206 8.57 -13.55 -21.28
N HIS A 207 9.60 -12.79 -20.90
CA HIS A 207 10.94 -12.94 -21.46
C HIS A 207 11.84 -13.72 -20.49
N GLY A 208 12.35 -14.87 -20.95
CA GLY A 208 13.16 -15.77 -20.14
C GLY A 208 12.36 -16.97 -19.62
N THR A 209 12.86 -17.61 -18.56
CA THR A 209 12.19 -18.78 -17.97
C THR A 209 11.07 -18.30 -17.05
N ASN A 210 9.83 -18.71 -17.33
CA ASN A 210 8.70 -18.46 -16.44
C ASN A 210 8.85 -19.28 -15.15
N CYS A 211 9.56 -18.72 -14.17
CA CYS A 211 9.87 -19.41 -12.93
C CYS A 211 8.69 -19.51 -11.93
N GLN A 212 7.52 -18.95 -12.27
CA GLN A 212 6.28 -19.17 -11.51
C GLN A 212 5.52 -20.40 -12.03
N GLN A 213 5.69 -20.73 -13.31
CA GLN A 213 5.14 -21.95 -13.90
C GLN A 213 6.12 -23.13 -13.77
N SER A 214 7.41 -22.87 -13.92
CA SER A 214 8.48 -23.86 -13.80
C SER A 214 9.42 -23.46 -12.66
N PRO A 215 9.22 -24.01 -11.45
CA PRO A 215 9.94 -23.56 -10.26
C PRO A 215 11.46 -23.59 -10.42
N CYS A 216 12.13 -22.60 -9.84
CA CYS A 216 13.59 -22.58 -9.77
C CYS A 216 14.13 -23.72 -8.89
N PRO A 217 15.38 -24.15 -9.11
CA PRO A 217 16.10 -25.03 -8.18
C PRO A 217 16.08 -24.49 -6.75
N GLU A 218 16.21 -25.38 -5.74
CA GLU A 218 16.10 -25.01 -4.32
C GLU A 218 17.10 -23.94 -3.86
N THR A 219 18.26 -23.82 -4.50
CA THR A 219 19.28 -22.81 -4.19
C THR A 219 19.01 -21.44 -4.83
N GLN A 220 17.92 -21.32 -5.60
CA GLN A 220 17.57 -20.14 -6.36
C GLN A 220 16.19 -19.60 -5.96
N ARG A 221 15.95 -18.34 -6.29
CA ARG A 221 14.63 -17.69 -6.19
C ARG A 221 14.20 -17.16 -7.55
N CYS A 222 12.90 -17.11 -7.78
CA CYS A 222 12.33 -16.50 -8.97
C CYS A 222 12.40 -14.98 -8.85
N GLU A 223 13.17 -14.33 -9.72
CA GLU A 223 13.22 -12.88 -9.82
C GLU A 223 12.29 -12.45 -10.97
N VAL A 224 11.26 -11.68 -10.63
CA VAL A 224 10.30 -11.10 -11.58
C VAL A 224 10.61 -9.63 -11.73
N ILE A 225 10.99 -9.21 -12.94
CA ILE A 225 11.36 -7.84 -13.25
C ILE A 225 10.31 -7.27 -14.21
N ALA A 226 9.37 -6.52 -13.65
CA ALA A 226 8.53 -5.60 -14.42
C ALA A 226 9.21 -4.23 -14.49
N ARG A 227 9.17 -3.58 -15.66
CA ARG A 227 9.65 -2.20 -15.80
C ARG A 227 8.44 -1.33 -16.11
N PRO A 228 8.13 -0.29 -15.30
CA PRO A 228 7.05 0.64 -15.60
C PRO A 228 7.14 1.24 -17.01
N ALA A 229 8.35 1.41 -17.54
CA ALA A 229 8.59 1.89 -18.91
C ALA A 229 8.18 0.91 -20.03
N LYS A 230 7.90 -0.36 -19.73
CA LYS A 230 7.49 -1.41 -20.69
C LYS A 230 6.29 -2.18 -20.13
N PRO A 231 5.07 -1.62 -20.18
CA PRO A 231 3.87 -2.31 -19.71
C PRO A 231 3.63 -3.59 -20.51
N GLY A 232 3.00 -4.59 -19.88
CA GLY A 232 2.61 -5.85 -20.53
C GLY A 232 3.77 -6.80 -20.87
N ALA A 233 4.99 -6.50 -20.41
CA ALA A 233 6.15 -7.37 -20.58
C ALA A 233 6.93 -7.50 -19.27
N VAL A 234 7.31 -8.74 -18.95
CA VAL A 234 8.11 -9.04 -17.77
C VAL A 234 9.35 -9.83 -18.16
N ARG A 235 10.44 -9.62 -17.44
CA ARG A 235 11.60 -10.53 -17.52
C ARG A 235 11.63 -11.40 -16.28
N MET A 236 11.74 -12.71 -16.48
CA MET A 236 11.81 -13.67 -15.39
C MET A 236 13.09 -14.49 -15.49
N ARG A 237 13.72 -14.74 -14.35
CA ARG A 237 14.91 -15.59 -14.26
C ARG A 237 15.07 -16.16 -12.85
N CYS A 238 15.74 -17.29 -12.77
CA CYS A 238 16.19 -17.82 -11.49
C CYS A 238 17.52 -17.18 -11.12
N VAL A 239 17.60 -16.65 -9.90
CA VAL A 239 18.82 -16.04 -9.34
C VAL A 239 19.19 -16.74 -8.05
N ALA A 240 20.49 -16.79 -7.71
CA ALA A 240 20.93 -17.34 -6.44
C ALA A 240 20.21 -16.65 -5.26
N ARG A 241 19.86 -17.42 -4.24
CA ARG A 241 19.36 -16.84 -2.99
C ARG A 241 20.52 -16.09 -2.30
N PRO A 242 20.31 -14.84 -1.86
CA PRO A 242 21.29 -14.13 -1.03
C PRO A 242 21.45 -14.80 0.34
#